data_AF-A0A924NMH2-F1
#
_entry.id   AF-A0A924NMH2-F1
#
_cell.length_a   1.000
_cell.length_b   1.000
_cell.length_c   1.000
_cell.angle_alpha   90.00
_cell.angle_beta   90.00
_cell.angle_gamma   90.00
#
_symmetry.space_group_name_H-M   'P 1'
#
loop_
_entity.id
_entity.type
_entity.pdbx_description
1 polymer ?
#
loop_
_entity_poly.entity_id
_entity_poly.type
_entity_poly.pdbx_seq_one_letter_code
_entity_poly.pdbx_strand_id
1 'polypeptide(L)'
;MTETCGCPEDERTGLSTLTRRGVLKAVGAVTTALAVGPAVDLVGAGPAQAATNGVLVVVSPRGGADGLTMFPPVGDPHYASSRPGTAVPVSRATRLDSTFGLHPQPVPLLPHWRGGRMALVQEVGGPAHSRS
;
A
#
# COMPACT_ATOMS: atom_id res chain seq x y z
N MET A 1 8.90 -27.15 -46.80
CA MET A 1 8.14 -27.71 -45.67
C MET A 1 8.57 -26.97 -44.42
N THR A 2 7.83 -25.91 -44.06
CA THR A 2 7.92 -25.27 -42.75
C THR A 2 6.49 -25.20 -42.26
N GLU A 3 6.10 -26.18 -41.46
CA GLU A 3 4.82 -26.16 -40.77
C GLU A 3 4.82 -25.01 -39.75
N THR A 4 3.85 -24.13 -39.90
CA THR A 4 3.50 -23.12 -38.91
C THR A 4 2.87 -23.84 -37.71
N CYS A 5 3.57 -23.82 -36.58
CA CYS A 5 2.95 -24.09 -35.29
C CYS A 5 2.00 -22.93 -34.99
N GLY A 6 0.75 -23.07 -35.41
CA GLY A 6 -0.33 -22.14 -35.14
C GLY A 6 -1.56 -22.95 -34.74
N CYS A 7 -2.17 -22.58 -33.62
CA CYS A 7 -3.34 -23.27 -33.12
C CYS A 7 -4.54 -22.93 -34.04
N PRO A 8 -5.35 -23.93 -34.46
CA PRO A 8 -6.42 -23.74 -35.45
C PRO A 8 -7.56 -22.80 -34.99
N GLU A 9 -7.51 -22.31 -33.76
CA GLU A 9 -8.45 -21.34 -33.19
C GLU A 9 -8.20 -19.90 -33.67
N ASP A 10 -6.99 -19.57 -34.16
CA ASP A 10 -6.64 -18.23 -34.65
C ASP A 10 -7.31 -17.88 -36.00
N GLU A 11 -7.64 -18.87 -36.83
CA GLU A 11 -8.39 -18.64 -38.08
C GLU A 11 -9.86 -18.29 -37.85
N ARG A 12 -10.46 -18.72 -36.73
CA ARG A 12 -11.88 -18.49 -36.43
C ARG A 12 -12.18 -17.11 -35.86
N THR A 13 -11.15 -16.38 -35.42
CA THR A 13 -11.33 -15.08 -34.72
C THR A 13 -10.83 -13.88 -35.51
N GLY A 14 -10.28 -14.05 -36.72
CA GLY A 14 -9.83 -12.93 -37.58
C GLY A 14 -8.72 -12.08 -36.94
N LEU A 15 -8.08 -12.56 -35.88
CA LEU A 15 -7.10 -11.82 -35.10
C LEU A 15 -5.75 -11.67 -35.82
N SER A 16 -5.50 -12.46 -36.88
CA SER A 16 -4.28 -12.41 -37.70
C SER A 16 -4.08 -11.10 -38.47
N THR A 17 -5.13 -10.27 -38.60
CA THR A 17 -5.08 -8.96 -39.27
C THR A 17 -5.01 -7.77 -38.30
N LEU A 18 -5.11 -8.01 -36.99
CA LEU A 18 -5.07 -6.96 -35.98
C LEU A 18 -3.63 -6.55 -35.68
N THR A 19 -3.19 -5.45 -36.28
CA THR A 19 -1.86 -4.89 -36.00
C THR A 19 -1.84 -4.15 -34.66
N ARG A 20 -0.72 -4.22 -33.95
CA ARG A 20 -0.48 -3.51 -32.67
C ARG A 20 -0.77 -1.99 -32.77
N ARG A 21 -0.55 -1.40 -33.95
CA ARG A 21 -0.90 0.00 -34.25
C ARG A 21 -2.40 0.24 -34.38
N GLY A 22 -3.17 -0.73 -34.89
CA GLY A 22 -4.63 -0.65 -34.94
C GLY A 22 -5.24 -0.60 -33.54
N VAL A 23 -4.73 -1.45 -32.63
CA VAL A 23 -5.14 -1.46 -31.22
C VAL A 23 -4.80 -0.13 -30.52
N LEU A 24 -3.58 0.39 -30.70
CA LEU A 24 -3.17 1.66 -30.10
C LEU A 24 -3.99 2.85 -30.63
N LYS A 25 -4.36 2.85 -31.91
CA LYS A 25 -5.25 3.88 -32.48
C LYS A 25 -6.67 3.78 -31.94
N ALA A 26 -7.20 2.56 -31.77
CA ALA A 26 -8.53 2.35 -31.20
C ALA A 26 -8.62 2.79 -29.73
N VAL A 27 -7.61 2.48 -28.92
CA VAL A 27 -7.55 2.92 -27.51
C VAL A 27 -7.39 4.43 -27.39
N GLY A 28 -6.54 5.05 -28.22
CA GLY A 28 -6.34 6.50 -28.21
C GLY A 28 -7.60 7.31 -28.54
N ALA A 29 -8.44 6.83 -29.47
CA ALA A 29 -9.70 7.49 -29.83
C ALA A 29 -10.76 7.42 -28.72
N VAL A 30 -10.74 6.37 -27.89
CA VAL A 30 -11.67 6.22 -26.76
C VAL A 30 -11.30 7.16 -25.60
N THR A 31 -10.01 7.43 -25.38
CA THR A 31 -9.56 8.31 -24.28
C THR A 31 -9.94 9.78 -24.46
N THR A 32 -10.10 10.27 -25.70
CA THR A 32 -10.49 11.67 -25.94
C THR A 32 -11.98 11.94 -25.70
N ALA A 33 -12.84 10.93 -25.80
CA ALA A 33 -14.28 11.07 -25.54
C ALA A 33 -14.61 11.14 -24.03
N LEU A 34 -13.77 10.54 -23.17
CA LEU A 34 -13.99 10.53 -21.71
C LEU A 34 -13.31 11.71 -20.98
N ALA A 35 -12.45 12.47 -21.66
CA ALA A 35 -11.79 13.64 -21.08
C ALA A 35 -12.68 14.91 -21.04
N VAL A 36 -13.90 14.86 -21.59
CA VAL A 36 -14.86 15.98 -21.62
C VAL A 36 -16.21 15.62 -20.96
N GLY A 37 -16.32 14.45 -20.32
CA GLY A 37 -17.50 14.10 -19.50
C GLY A 37 -17.48 14.87 -18.17
N PRO A 38 -18.65 15.28 -17.62
CA PRO A 38 -18.70 16.01 -16.36
C PRO A 38 -18.03 15.22 -15.24
N ALA A 39 -17.10 15.93 -14.59
CA ALA A 39 -16.31 15.47 -13.48
C ALA A 39 -17.19 15.10 -12.26
N VAL A 40 -16.67 14.14 -11.49
CA VAL A 40 -16.92 13.84 -10.07
C VAL A 40 -18.31 13.30 -9.67
N ASP A 41 -18.33 12.01 -9.36
CA ASP A 41 -19.31 11.44 -8.43
C ASP A 41 -18.95 11.91 -7.01
N LEU A 42 -19.61 12.97 -6.53
CA LEU A 42 -19.58 13.40 -5.14
C LEU A 42 -20.53 12.52 -4.32
N VAL A 43 -20.09 11.29 -4.03
CA VAL A 43 -20.72 10.49 -2.98
C VAL A 43 -20.37 11.12 -1.62
N GLY A 44 -21.34 11.82 -1.04
CA GLY A 44 -21.42 12.06 0.41
C GLY A 44 -21.08 13.47 0.94
N ALA A 45 -21.65 14.53 0.37
CA ALA A 45 -21.73 15.84 1.03
C ALA A 45 -23.08 16.00 1.76
N GLY A 46 -23.27 15.28 2.86
CA GLY A 46 -24.23 15.71 3.89
C GLY A 46 -23.75 17.02 4.51
N PRO A 47 -24.62 17.86 5.09
CA PRO A 47 -24.18 19.08 5.76
C PRO A 47 -23.11 18.70 6.78
N ALA A 48 -21.88 19.17 6.56
CA ALA A 48 -20.83 19.03 7.54
C ALA A 48 -21.33 19.75 8.79
N GLN A 49 -21.77 18.99 9.80
CA GLN A 49 -21.80 19.52 11.15
C GLN A 49 -20.41 20.09 11.35
N ALA A 50 -20.32 21.41 11.54
CA ALA A 50 -19.10 22.05 11.94
C ALA A 50 -18.74 21.40 13.28
N ALA A 51 -17.89 20.38 13.24
CA ALA A 51 -17.30 19.77 14.41
C ALA A 51 -16.39 20.85 14.98
N THR A 52 -16.98 21.67 15.85
CA THR A 52 -16.21 22.32 16.88
C THR A 52 -15.43 21.19 17.58
N ASN A 53 -14.11 21.36 17.69
CA ASN A 53 -13.15 20.48 18.38
C ASN A 53 -12.46 19.40 17.51
N GLY A 54 -11.17 19.63 17.20
CA GLY A 54 -10.17 18.62 16.82
C GLY A 54 -10.28 18.00 15.42
N VAL A 55 -9.25 18.16 14.59
CA VAL A 55 -9.12 17.40 13.33
C VAL A 55 -8.33 16.11 13.61
N LEU A 56 -8.95 14.95 13.36
CA LEU A 56 -8.25 13.65 13.37
C LEU A 56 -7.79 13.29 11.96
N VAL A 57 -6.47 13.07 11.81
CA VAL A 57 -5.88 12.58 10.56
C VAL A 57 -5.48 11.12 10.76
N VAL A 58 -6.07 10.22 9.95
CA VAL A 58 -5.74 8.79 9.95
C VAL A 58 -4.96 8.45 8.68
N VAL A 59 -3.73 7.99 8.85
CA VAL A 59 -2.87 7.53 7.74
C VAL A 59 -2.81 6.01 7.78
N SER A 60 -3.39 5.35 6.78
CA SER A 60 -3.39 3.89 6.63
C SER A 60 -2.50 3.50 5.44
N PRO A 61 -1.18 3.35 5.63
CA PRO A 61 -0.29 2.97 4.54
C PRO A 61 -0.60 1.54 4.07
N ARG A 62 -0.86 1.35 2.78
CA ARG A 62 -1.04 0.03 2.16
C ARG A 62 0.22 -0.45 1.45
N GLY A 63 0.43 -1.77 1.43
CA GLY A 63 1.34 -2.43 0.47
C GLY A 63 2.84 -2.32 0.75
N GLY A 64 3.29 -1.87 1.92
CA GLY A 64 4.72 -1.83 2.22
C GLY A 64 5.14 -1.31 3.60
N ALA A 65 4.25 -0.63 4.34
CA ALA A 65 4.52 -0.29 5.73
C ALA A 65 4.30 -1.52 6.61
N ASP A 66 5.40 -2.02 7.17
CA ASP A 66 5.38 -3.11 8.14
C ASP A 66 5.74 -2.59 9.53
N GLY A 67 4.79 -2.70 10.46
CA GLY A 67 4.92 -2.18 11.82
C GLY A 67 6.09 -2.78 12.58
N LEU A 68 6.41 -4.05 12.31
CA LEU A 68 7.52 -4.77 12.94
C LEU A 68 8.89 -4.43 12.31
N THR A 69 8.92 -3.75 11.16
CA THR A 69 10.14 -3.13 10.62
C THR A 69 10.28 -1.69 11.13
N MET A 70 9.19 -0.93 11.21
CA MET A 70 9.23 0.44 11.72
C MET A 70 9.53 0.49 13.23
N PHE A 71 8.92 -0.41 13.98
CA PHE A 71 9.04 -0.52 15.44
C PHE A 71 9.46 -1.96 15.83
N PRO A 72 10.71 -2.35 15.57
CA PRO A 72 11.16 -3.73 15.77
C PRO A 72 11.17 -4.14 17.25
N PRO A 73 10.57 -5.29 17.65
CA PRO A 73 10.70 -5.85 18.99
C PRO A 73 12.09 -6.48 19.19
N VAL A 74 13.12 -5.66 19.26
CA VAL A 74 14.53 -6.08 19.41
C VAL A 74 14.84 -6.80 20.73
N GLY A 75 13.94 -6.74 21.72
CA GLY A 75 14.02 -7.51 22.96
C GLY A 75 13.47 -8.93 22.84
N ASP A 76 12.76 -9.27 21.75
CA ASP A 76 12.25 -10.61 21.50
C ASP A 76 13.33 -11.48 20.80
N PRO A 77 13.77 -12.60 21.42
CA PRO A 77 14.77 -13.48 20.81
C PRO A 77 14.30 -14.14 19.52
N HIS A 78 13.00 -14.26 19.28
CA HIS A 78 12.43 -14.89 18.10
C HIS A 78 12.20 -13.92 16.94
N TYR A 79 12.32 -12.60 17.16
CA TYR A 79 12.06 -11.58 16.14
C TYR A 79 12.93 -11.76 14.89
N ALA A 80 14.23 -11.94 15.07
CA ALA A 80 15.16 -12.05 13.93
C ALA A 80 14.93 -13.35 13.14
N SER A 81 14.69 -14.47 13.83
CA SER A 81 14.45 -15.78 13.20
C SER A 81 13.11 -15.86 12.48
N SER A 82 12.08 -15.19 13.00
CA SER A 82 10.74 -15.17 12.39
C SER A 82 10.66 -14.23 11.17
N ARG A 83 11.68 -13.38 10.97
CA ARG A 83 11.68 -12.38 9.90
C ARG A 83 12.94 -12.42 9.02
N PRO A 84 13.23 -13.55 8.34
CA PRO A 84 14.36 -13.63 7.42
C PRO A 84 14.30 -12.49 6.37
N GLY A 85 15.38 -11.72 6.26
CA GLY A 85 15.53 -10.65 5.25
C GLY A 85 14.87 -9.31 5.58
N THR A 86 13.97 -9.22 6.57
CA THR A 86 13.31 -7.96 6.96
C THR A 86 13.52 -7.56 8.42
N ALA A 87 14.13 -8.43 9.24
CA ALA A 87 14.48 -8.10 10.61
C ALA A 87 15.45 -6.91 10.68
N VAL A 88 15.12 -5.92 11.51
CA VAL A 88 16.01 -4.80 11.80
C VAL A 88 17.08 -5.25 12.81
N PRO A 89 18.38 -5.12 12.51
CA PRO A 89 19.42 -5.45 13.46
C PRO A 89 19.32 -4.60 14.72
N VAL A 90 19.49 -5.21 15.90
CA VAL A 90 19.45 -4.52 17.21
C VAL A 90 20.42 -3.34 17.25
N SER A 91 21.59 -3.46 16.62
CA SER A 91 22.61 -2.40 16.54
C SER A 91 22.19 -1.19 15.70
N ARG A 92 21.18 -1.33 14.83
CA ARG A 92 20.65 -0.25 13.97
C ARG A 92 19.36 0.35 14.50
N ALA A 93 18.67 -0.32 15.42
CA ALA A 93 17.43 0.17 16.00
C ALA A 93 17.72 1.16 17.14
N THR A 94 17.06 2.31 17.13
CA THR A 94 17.08 3.22 18.29
C THR A 94 16.14 2.66 19.35
N ARG A 95 16.66 2.31 20.52
CA ARG A 95 15.85 1.75 21.61
C ARG A 95 14.76 2.73 22.07
N LEU A 96 13.51 2.26 22.10
CA LEU A 96 12.36 3.00 22.62
C LEU A 96 12.06 2.59 24.06
N ASP A 97 12.10 1.28 24.34
CA ASP A 97 11.96 0.68 25.67
C ASP A 97 12.76 -0.64 25.80
N SER A 98 12.41 -1.52 26.75
CA SER A 98 13.08 -2.82 26.92
C SER A 98 12.88 -3.76 25.73
N THR A 99 11.74 -3.64 25.05
CA THR A 99 11.23 -4.60 24.07
C THR A 99 11.35 -4.05 22.65
N PHE A 100 10.94 -2.80 22.42
CA PHE A 100 10.83 -2.17 21.11
C PHE A 100 11.95 -1.16 20.82
N GLY A 101 12.32 -1.10 19.54
CA GLY A 101 13.14 -0.07 18.95
C GLY A 101 12.41 0.71 17.87
N LEU A 102 13.09 1.68 17.29
CA LEU A 102 12.67 2.50 16.16
C LEU A 102 13.67 2.31 15.02
N HIS A 103 13.15 2.09 13.80
CA HIS A 103 13.97 2.00 12.60
C HIS A 103 14.78 3.30 12.39
N PRO A 104 16.01 3.24 11.82
CA PRO A 104 16.87 4.41 11.66
C PRO A 104 16.39 5.44 10.62
N GLN A 105 15.35 5.14 9.82
CA GLN A 105 14.78 6.10 8.86
C GLN A 105 13.74 7.05 9.46
N PRO A 106 12.75 6.60 10.25
CA PRO A 106 11.76 7.48 10.90
C PRO A 106 12.32 8.25 12.12
N VAL A 107 13.56 8.76 12.06
CA VAL A 107 14.19 9.56 13.12
C VAL A 107 13.32 10.75 13.58
N PRO A 108 12.58 11.47 12.70
CA PRO A 108 11.74 12.59 13.13
C PRO A 108 10.63 12.22 14.12
N LEU A 109 10.30 10.94 14.30
CA LEU A 109 9.29 10.50 15.27
C LEU A 109 9.83 10.43 16.71
N LEU A 110 11.15 10.30 16.88
CA LEU A 110 11.78 10.10 18.19
C LEU A 110 11.51 11.23 19.21
N PRO A 111 11.50 12.53 18.83
CA PRO A 111 11.13 13.60 19.75
C PRO A 111 9.68 13.51 20.24
N HIS A 112 8.77 12.97 19.43
CA HIS A 112 7.36 12.79 19.82
C HIS A 112 7.21 11.63 20.81
N TRP A 113 7.97 10.54 20.60
CA TRP A 113 8.06 9.44 21.58
C TRP A 113 8.61 9.94 22.92
N ARG A 114 9.82 10.54 22.91
CA ARG A 114 10.48 11.03 24.13
C ARG A 114 9.69 12.12 24.84
N GLY A 115 8.91 12.91 24.10
CA GLY A 115 8.04 13.94 24.64
C GLY A 115 6.67 13.44 25.12
N GLY A 116 6.41 12.13 25.12
CA GLY A 116 5.13 11.55 25.56
C GLY A 116 3.93 11.90 24.66
N ARG A 117 4.18 12.34 23.42
CA ARG A 117 3.14 12.74 22.45
C ARG A 117 2.89 11.69 21.37
N MET A 118 3.45 10.50 21.52
CA MET A 118 3.31 9.37 20.62
C MET A 118 3.18 8.10 21.46
N ALA A 119 2.29 7.21 21.03
CA ALA A 119 2.15 5.88 21.60
C ALA A 119 2.30 4.83 20.49
N LEU A 120 2.90 3.71 20.85
CA LEU A 120 2.95 2.52 20.01
C LEU A 120 1.94 1.53 20.59
N VAL A 121 0.96 1.13 19.78
CA VAL A 121 -0.04 0.13 20.17
C VAL A 121 0.13 -1.06 19.22
N GLN A 122 0.56 -2.19 19.75
CA GLN A 122 0.75 -3.43 19.01
C GLN A 122 -0.44 -4.37 19.22
N GLU A 123 -0.55 -5.40 18.38
CA GLU A 123 -1.59 -6.44 18.50
C GLU A 123 -3.03 -5.90 18.43
N VAL A 124 -3.23 -4.79 17.72
CA VAL A 124 -4.56 -4.20 17.52
C VAL A 124 -5.31 -5.01 16.46
N GLY A 125 -6.46 -5.57 16.84
CA GLY A 125 -7.36 -6.30 15.96
C GLY A 125 -8.82 -5.98 16.29
N GLY A 126 -9.69 -6.16 15.30
CA GLY A 126 -11.14 -6.08 15.48
C GLY A 126 -11.77 -7.46 15.69
N PRO A 127 -13.01 -7.54 16.21
CA PRO A 127 -13.72 -8.82 16.38
C PRO A 127 -14.07 -9.49 15.04
N ALA A 128 -14.17 -8.70 13.96
CA ALA A 128 -14.33 -9.24 12.63
C ALA A 128 -12.98 -9.68 12.07
N HIS A 129 -12.91 -10.92 11.57
CA HIS A 129 -11.79 -11.42 10.77
C HIS A 129 -11.78 -10.79 9.37
N SER A 130 -11.66 -9.46 9.32
CA SER A 130 -11.46 -8.75 8.08
C SER A 130 -9.98 -8.82 7.71
N ARG A 131 -9.71 -9.33 6.51
CA ARG A 131 -8.41 -9.25 5.84
C ARG A 131 -8.62 -8.32 4.64
N SER A 132 -7.93 -7.18 4.66
CA SER A 132 -7.99 -6.19 3.55
C SER A 132 -7.31 -6.71 2.30
#